data_AF-A0A8T8WUY5-F1
#
_entry.id   AF-A0A8T8WUY5-F1
#
_cell.length_a   1.000
_cell.length_b   1.000
_cell.length_c   1.000
_cell.angle_alpha   90.00
_cell.angle_beta   90.00
_cell.angle_gamma   90.00
#
_symmetry.space_group_name_H-M   'P 1'
#
loop_
_entity.id
_entity.type
_entity.pdbx_description
1 polymer ?
#
loop_
_entity_poly.entity_id
_entity_poly.type
_entity_poly.pdbx_seq_one_letter_code
_entity_poly.pdbx_strand_id
1 'polypeptide(L)'
;MAIELLRHTPTTSFLIVEKNSGLGGTWYENRYPGCACDIRSALYSLSFEQRGNWTRDYPAEKEILKYLDDVSSKWNLRRHIRFDSTVHEAHWNNQHLQWEVHVSTGDLERSMQPPYRLTTDFLVSAAGQLNIPHYPDIPGLNSFVGQQMHSARWDSTYDLAGKRIAVIGNGYDP
;
A
#
# COMPACT_ATOMS: atom_id res chain seq x y z
N MET A 1 4.68 12.00 7.05
CA MET A 1 5.54 11.71 8.21
C MET A 1 7.02 11.70 7.85
N ALA A 2 7.52 10.73 7.08
CA ALA A 2 8.97 10.63 6.78
C ALA A 2 9.58 11.92 6.18
N ILE A 3 8.87 12.57 5.24
CA ILE A 3 9.31 13.85 4.69
C ILE A 3 9.40 14.94 5.76
N GLU A 4 8.44 15.01 6.68
CA GLU A 4 8.47 15.98 7.78
C GLU A 4 9.63 15.71 8.75
N LEU A 5 9.96 14.45 9.03
CA LEU A 5 11.15 14.09 9.78
C LEU A 5 12.43 14.58 9.08
N LEU A 6 12.53 14.41 7.77
CA LEU A 6 13.66 14.93 7.00
C LEU A 6 13.73 16.46 6.99
N ARG A 7 12.57 17.15 6.93
CA ARG A 7 12.50 18.62 6.92
C ARG A 7 12.88 19.24 8.25
N HIS A 8 12.43 18.65 9.35
CA HIS A 8 12.54 19.25 10.68
C HIS A 8 13.66 18.63 11.54
N THR A 9 14.00 17.37 11.31
CA THR A 9 15.02 16.62 12.06
C THR A 9 15.85 15.75 11.11
N PRO A 10 16.67 16.33 10.22
CA PRO A 10 17.37 15.59 9.15
C PRO A 10 18.37 14.55 9.66
N THR A 11 18.79 14.64 10.92
CA THR A 11 19.67 13.67 11.59
C THR A 11 18.93 12.45 12.13
N THR A 12 17.59 12.44 12.11
CA THR A 12 16.80 11.31 12.61
C THR A 12 17.00 10.08 11.74
N SER A 13 17.44 8.98 12.36
CA SER A 13 17.45 7.67 11.73
C SER A 13 16.04 7.09 11.76
N PHE A 14 15.52 6.68 10.60
CA PHE A 14 14.23 6.01 10.51
C PHE A 14 14.22 4.98 9.39
N LEU A 15 13.32 4.01 9.55
CA LEU A 15 13.04 2.96 8.61
C LEU A 15 11.53 2.89 8.38
N ILE A 16 11.14 2.79 7.12
CA ILE A 16 9.77 2.51 6.68
C ILE A 16 9.72 1.04 6.29
N VAL A 17 8.72 0.31 6.77
CA VAL A 17 8.48 -1.10 6.43
C VAL A 17 7.20 -1.16 5.60
N GLU A 18 7.29 -1.73 4.41
CA GLU A 18 6.18 -1.81 3.44
C GLU A 18 6.07 -3.24 2.90
N LYS A 19 4.86 -3.81 2.94
CA LYS A 19 4.60 -5.18 2.47
C LYS A 19 4.69 -5.30 0.96
N ASN A 20 4.35 -4.24 0.24
CA ASN A 20 4.36 -4.20 -1.21
C ASN A 20 5.79 -4.08 -1.75
N SER A 21 6.02 -4.52 -2.99
CA SER A 21 7.30 -4.35 -3.69
C SER A 21 7.54 -2.92 -4.19
N GLY A 22 6.59 -2.00 -3.93
CA GLY A 22 6.66 -0.62 -4.38
C GLY A 22 5.87 0.33 -3.48
N LEU A 23 6.13 1.62 -3.68
CA LEU A 23 5.46 2.70 -2.97
C LEU A 23 4.03 2.87 -3.51
N GLY A 24 3.11 3.36 -2.69
CA GLY A 24 1.79 3.81 -3.13
C GLY A 24 0.64 3.37 -2.23
N GLY A 25 0.85 2.32 -1.41
CA GLY A 25 -0.18 1.77 -0.53
C GLY A 25 -1.42 1.38 -1.32
N THR A 26 -2.57 2.01 -1.02
CA THR A 26 -3.83 1.87 -1.77
C THR A 26 -3.64 1.96 -3.28
N TRP A 27 -2.87 2.95 -3.76
CA TRP A 27 -2.63 3.15 -5.19
C TRP A 27 -1.68 2.12 -5.79
N TYR A 28 -0.87 1.44 -4.98
CA TYR A 28 -0.07 0.32 -5.46
C TYR A 28 -0.92 -0.94 -5.64
N GLU A 29 -1.89 -1.19 -4.73
CA GLU A 29 -2.70 -2.40 -4.69
C GLU A 29 -3.91 -2.36 -5.63
N ASN A 30 -4.62 -1.24 -5.70
CA ASN A 30 -5.87 -1.10 -6.47
C ASN A 30 -5.60 -0.80 -7.95
N ARG A 31 -5.47 -1.85 -8.77
CA ARG A 31 -5.16 -1.73 -10.22
C ARG A 31 -6.30 -2.12 -11.15
N TYR A 32 -7.52 -2.24 -10.63
CA TYR A 32 -8.67 -2.61 -11.43
C TYR A 32 -9.01 -1.51 -12.46
N PRO A 33 -9.59 -1.88 -13.62
CA PRO A 33 -9.97 -0.92 -14.65
C PRO A 33 -10.92 0.16 -14.11
N GLY A 34 -10.56 1.43 -14.31
CA GLY A 34 -11.37 2.56 -13.86
C GLY A 34 -11.06 3.07 -12.44
N CYS A 35 -10.09 2.48 -11.73
CA CYS A 35 -9.65 2.98 -10.43
C CYS A 35 -9.16 4.44 -10.53
N ALA A 36 -9.80 5.31 -9.73
CA ALA A 36 -9.54 6.74 -9.68
C ALA A 36 -9.92 7.28 -8.30
N CYS A 37 -9.36 8.43 -7.95
CA CYS A 37 -9.73 9.13 -6.72
C CYS A 37 -11.08 9.84 -6.86
N ASP A 38 -11.87 9.81 -5.80
CA ASP A 38 -13.16 10.50 -5.63
C ASP A 38 -13.01 11.98 -5.20
N ILE A 39 -11.79 12.41 -4.87
CA ILE A 39 -11.47 13.79 -4.52
C ILE A 39 -10.86 14.49 -5.74
N ARG A 40 -11.15 15.79 -5.88
CA ARG A 40 -10.56 16.62 -6.93
C ARG A 40 -9.04 16.62 -6.82
N SER A 41 -8.38 16.47 -7.96
CA SER A 41 -6.92 16.37 -8.11
C SER A 41 -6.17 17.53 -7.45
N ALA A 42 -6.71 18.74 -7.53
CA ALA A 42 -6.18 19.93 -6.85
C ALA A 42 -6.06 19.77 -5.32
N LEU A 43 -6.84 18.88 -4.71
CA LEU A 43 -6.84 18.60 -3.28
C LEU A 43 -6.13 17.28 -2.93
N TYR A 44 -5.76 16.47 -3.93
CA TYR A 44 -5.16 15.15 -3.75
C TYR A 44 -3.64 15.17 -3.97
N SER A 45 -2.99 16.17 -3.37
CA SER A 45 -1.53 16.26 -3.26
C SER A 45 -1.15 16.72 -1.86
N LEU A 46 0.03 16.35 -1.39
CA LEU A 46 0.58 16.79 -0.12
C LEU A 46 0.65 18.33 -0.12
N SER A 47 0.22 18.96 0.97
CA SER A 47 0.17 20.42 1.11
C SER A 47 1.51 21.11 0.81
N PHE A 48 2.62 20.42 1.05
CA PHE A 48 3.98 20.88 0.82
C PHE A 48 4.63 20.36 -0.49
N GLU A 49 3.95 19.49 -1.25
CA GLU A 49 4.35 19.01 -2.58
C GLU A 49 3.13 19.06 -3.52
N GLN A 50 2.61 20.26 -3.74
CA GLN A 50 1.45 20.46 -4.61
C GLN A 50 1.76 20.10 -6.07
N ARG A 51 0.81 19.46 -6.74
CA ARG A 51 0.91 19.11 -8.17
C ARG A 51 -0.12 19.89 -8.98
N GLY A 52 0.35 20.60 -10.00
CA GLY A 52 -0.48 21.45 -10.87
C GLY A 52 -0.77 20.88 -12.27
N ASN A 53 -0.15 19.77 -12.65
CA ASN A 53 -0.23 19.19 -13.99
C ASN A 53 -0.98 17.84 -14.01
N TRP A 54 -2.11 17.79 -13.32
CA TRP A 54 -3.01 16.64 -13.37
C TRP A 54 -3.72 16.56 -14.74
N THR A 55 -3.91 15.36 -15.27
CA THR A 55 -4.55 15.18 -16.59
C THR A 55 -6.07 15.33 -16.56
N ARG A 56 -6.68 15.27 -15.37
CA ARG A 56 -8.14 15.25 -15.15
C ARG A 56 -8.50 15.73 -13.74
N ASP A 57 -9.77 16.06 -13.54
CA ASP A 57 -10.29 16.49 -12.24
C ASP A 57 -10.25 15.39 -11.17
N TYR A 58 -10.46 14.13 -11.57
CA TYR A 58 -10.47 12.97 -10.68
C TYR A 58 -9.36 12.00 -11.13
N PRO A 59 -8.15 12.08 -10.55
CA PRO A 59 -6.97 11.45 -11.10
C PRO A 59 -7.07 9.92 -11.01
N ALA A 60 -6.61 9.22 -12.05
CA ALA A 60 -6.56 7.77 -12.06
C ALA A 60 -5.41 7.25 -11.18
N GLU A 61 -5.50 6.00 -10.73
CA GLU A 61 -4.47 5.35 -9.89
C GLU A 61 -3.05 5.57 -10.43
N LYS A 62 -2.78 5.26 -11.70
CA LYS A 62 -1.44 5.40 -12.30
C LYS A 62 -0.87 6.82 -12.18
N GLU A 63 -1.73 7.83 -12.28
CA GLU A 63 -1.31 9.21 -12.22
C GLU A 63 -0.95 9.63 -10.78
N ILE A 64 -1.68 9.10 -9.80
CA ILE A 64 -1.40 9.30 -8.38
C ILE A 64 -0.15 8.54 -7.96
N LEU A 65 -0.01 7.28 -8.39
CA LEU A 65 1.17 6.48 -8.15
C LEU A 65 2.43 7.17 -8.68
N LYS A 66 2.35 7.71 -9.91
CA LYS A 66 3.42 8.53 -10.48
C LYS A 66 3.75 9.75 -9.61
N TYR A 67 2.74 10.48 -9.13
CA TYR A 67 2.96 11.62 -8.23
C TYR A 67 3.71 11.21 -6.95
N LEU A 68 3.30 10.12 -6.31
CA LEU A 68 3.94 9.61 -5.09
C LEU A 68 5.39 9.17 -5.36
N ASP A 69 5.64 8.56 -6.52
CA ASP A 69 6.98 8.17 -6.96
C ASP A 69 7.90 9.37 -7.24
N ASP A 70 7.37 10.43 -7.86
CA ASP A 70 8.11 11.66 -8.13
C ASP A 70 8.49 12.35 -6.78
N VAL A 71 7.55 12.42 -5.84
CA VAL A 71 7.79 12.93 -4.48
C VAL A 71 8.82 12.08 -3.73
N SER A 72 8.66 10.76 -3.75
CA SER A 72 9.58 9.82 -3.11
C SER A 72 11.01 9.98 -3.64
N SER A 73 11.14 10.19 -4.95
CA SER A 73 12.44 10.42 -5.60
C SER A 73 13.06 11.76 -5.18
N LYS A 74 12.27 12.84 -5.16
CA LYS A 74 12.72 14.18 -4.73
C LYS A 74 13.29 14.18 -3.31
N TRP A 75 12.66 13.44 -2.41
CA TRP A 75 13.08 13.33 -1.00
C TRP A 75 13.99 12.13 -0.72
N ASN A 76 14.40 11.40 -1.76
CA ASN A 76 15.24 10.20 -1.65
C ASN A 76 14.71 9.18 -0.62
N LEU A 77 13.38 9.00 -0.55
CA LEU A 77 12.75 8.18 0.48
C LEU A 77 13.00 6.69 0.28
N ARG A 78 13.18 6.23 -0.97
CA ARG A 78 13.34 4.80 -1.28
C ARG A 78 14.45 4.12 -0.49
N ARG A 79 15.55 4.83 -0.17
CA ARG A 79 16.65 4.29 0.64
C ARG A 79 16.25 4.01 2.10
N HIS A 80 15.17 4.61 2.58
CA HIS A 80 14.63 4.46 3.93
C HIS A 80 13.50 3.43 3.97
N ILE A 81 13.14 2.81 2.85
CA ILE A 81 12.04 1.84 2.78
C ILE A 81 12.61 0.44 2.60
N ARG A 82 12.14 -0.49 3.44
CA ARG A 82 12.25 -1.93 3.18
C ARG A 82 10.91 -2.40 2.62
N PHE A 83 10.90 -2.62 1.31
CA PHE A 83 9.80 -3.23 0.59
C PHE A 83 9.73 -4.73 0.87
N ASP A 84 8.66 -5.36 0.38
CA ASP A 84 8.42 -6.80 0.53
C ASP A 84 8.57 -7.26 1.99
N SER A 85 8.15 -6.42 2.94
CA SER A 85 8.37 -6.61 4.37
C SER A 85 7.09 -6.35 5.15
N THR A 86 6.55 -7.39 5.80
CA THR A 86 5.29 -7.33 6.55
C THR A 86 5.56 -7.33 8.05
N VAL A 87 5.05 -6.32 8.75
CA VAL A 87 5.02 -6.29 10.22
C VAL A 87 3.84 -7.12 10.71
N HIS A 88 4.10 -8.13 11.54
CA HIS A 88 3.04 -9.00 12.11
C HIS A 88 2.60 -8.54 13.49
N GLU A 89 3.57 -8.14 14.31
CA GLU A 89 3.32 -7.71 15.67
C GLU A 89 4.37 -6.69 16.11
N ALA A 90 3.97 -5.83 17.03
CA ALA A 90 4.85 -4.92 17.74
C ALA A 90 4.45 -4.87 19.20
N HIS A 91 5.40 -5.03 20.11
CA HIS A 91 5.16 -4.94 21.55
C HIS A 91 6.20 -4.05 22.22
N TRP A 92 5.77 -3.36 23.27
CA TRP A 92 6.65 -2.51 24.05
C TRP A 92 7.43 -3.35 25.06
N ASN A 93 8.76 -3.28 25.02
CA ASN A 93 9.65 -3.91 25.99
C ASN A 93 9.98 -2.91 27.12
N ASN A 94 9.41 -3.13 28.30
CA ASN A 94 9.63 -2.27 29.48
C ASN A 94 11.05 -2.34 30.06
N GLN A 95 11.82 -3.40 29.79
CA GLN A 95 13.20 -3.52 30.28
C GLN A 95 14.16 -2.66 29.46
N HIS A 96 13.96 -2.65 28.14
CA HIS A 96 14.81 -1.88 27.21
C HIS A 96 14.24 -0.51 26.85
N LEU A 97 12.98 -0.24 27.22
CA LEU A 97 12.23 0.96 26.87
C LEU A 97 12.19 1.21 25.36
N GLN A 98 11.96 0.13 24.61
CA GLN A 98 11.92 0.14 23.15
C GLN A 98 10.77 -0.74 22.63
N TRP A 99 10.30 -0.42 21.43
CA TRP A 99 9.41 -1.30 20.67
C TRP A 99 10.22 -2.44 20.06
N GLU A 100 9.74 -3.67 20.24
CA GLU A 100 10.16 -4.83 19.46
C GLU A 100 9.12 -5.10 18.37
N VAL A 101 9.57 -5.12 17.11
CA VAL A 101 8.72 -5.26 15.92
C VAL A 101 9.14 -6.52 15.17
N HIS A 102 8.20 -7.44 14.96
CA HIS A 102 8.44 -8.68 14.23
C HIS A 102 8.06 -8.52 12.76
N VAL A 103 9.00 -8.84 11.87
CA VAL A 103 8.88 -8.62 10.44
C VAL A 103 9.21 -9.90 9.69
N SER A 104 8.41 -10.25 8.69
CA SER A 104 8.80 -11.23 7.66
C SER A 104 9.01 -10.53 6.32
N THR A 105 9.89 -11.06 5.49
CA THR A 105 9.97 -10.64 4.09
C THR A 105 9.10 -11.54 3.22
N GLY A 106 8.58 -11.03 2.10
CA GLY A 106 7.69 -11.74 1.19
C GLY A 106 6.35 -12.16 1.78
N ASP A 107 5.47 -12.72 0.94
CA ASP A 107 4.36 -13.53 1.44
C ASP A 107 4.93 -14.71 2.23
N LEU A 108 4.36 -14.98 3.40
CA LEU A 108 4.87 -15.89 4.44
C LEU A 108 5.38 -17.25 3.90
N GLU A 109 4.82 -17.73 2.79
CA GLU A 109 5.11 -19.03 2.20
C GLU A 109 6.26 -19.04 1.17
N ARG A 110 6.61 -17.89 0.57
CA ARG A 110 7.60 -17.82 -0.55
C ARG A 110 8.93 -17.18 -0.16
N SER A 111 9.09 -16.72 1.07
CA SER A 111 10.30 -16.01 1.45
C SER A 111 11.48 -16.94 1.68
N MET A 112 12.60 -16.61 1.04
CA MET A 112 13.89 -17.26 1.27
C MET A 112 14.62 -16.72 2.51
N GLN A 113 14.09 -15.68 3.17
CA GLN A 113 14.70 -15.09 4.35
C GLN A 113 13.86 -15.39 5.60
N PRO A 114 14.51 -15.76 6.72
CA PRO A 114 13.80 -15.98 7.97
C PRO A 114 13.20 -14.67 8.50
N PRO A 115 12.10 -14.73 9.26
CA PRO A 115 11.57 -13.56 9.95
C PRO A 115 12.63 -12.98 10.90
N TYR A 116 12.61 -11.66 11.06
CA TYR A 116 13.55 -10.93 11.89
C TYR A 116 12.85 -9.94 12.81
N ARG A 117 13.60 -9.42 13.79
CA ARG A 117 13.13 -8.40 14.73
C ARG A 117 13.81 -7.07 14.48
N LEU A 118 13.07 -5.99 14.68
CA LEU A 118 13.59 -4.63 14.73
C LEU A 118 13.31 -4.06 16.13
N THR A 119 14.23 -3.24 16.61
CA THR A 119 14.01 -2.41 17.80
C THR A 119 13.97 -0.93 17.41
N THR A 120 13.11 -0.16 18.06
CA THR A 120 13.00 1.29 17.84
C THR A 120 12.47 2.00 19.06
N ASP A 121 12.90 3.24 19.28
CA ASP A 121 12.41 4.10 20.36
C ASP A 121 10.99 4.61 20.07
N PHE A 122 10.66 4.78 18.79
CA PHE A 122 9.37 5.28 18.32
C PHE A 122 8.79 4.38 17.23
N LEU A 123 7.49 4.13 17.31
CA LEU A 123 6.73 3.40 16.31
C LEU A 123 5.55 4.26 15.84
N VAL A 124 5.45 4.47 14.53
CA VAL A 124 4.33 5.18 13.90
C VAL A 124 3.65 4.24 12.92
N SER A 125 2.38 3.93 13.15
CA SER A 125 1.60 3.12 12.21
C SER A 125 1.01 4.00 11.11
N ALA A 126 1.31 3.66 9.87
CA ALA A 126 0.71 4.22 8.66
C ALA A 126 0.16 3.09 7.76
N ALA A 127 -0.30 1.99 8.36
CA ALA A 127 -0.68 0.77 7.64
C ALA A 127 -1.93 0.91 6.74
N GLY A 128 -2.68 2.01 6.87
CA GLY A 128 -3.96 2.20 6.20
C GLY A 128 -5.06 1.31 6.79
N GLN A 129 -6.32 1.66 6.53
CA GLN A 129 -7.48 0.92 7.06
C GLN A 129 -8.06 -0.09 6.05
N LEU A 130 -7.68 -0.01 4.78
CA LEU A 130 -8.37 -0.67 3.66
C LEU A 130 -7.45 -1.57 2.81
N ASN A 131 -6.49 -2.24 3.43
CA ASN A 131 -5.47 -3.03 2.73
C ASN A 131 -5.66 -4.56 2.82
N ILE A 132 -6.65 -5.02 3.60
CA ILE A 132 -7.04 -6.43 3.72
C ILE A 132 -8.38 -6.61 3.00
N PRO A 133 -8.41 -7.27 1.82
CA PRO A 133 -9.66 -7.53 1.10
C PRO A 133 -10.58 -8.45 1.90
N HIS A 134 -11.87 -8.15 1.88
CA HIS A 134 -12.90 -9.00 2.49
C HIS A 134 -13.58 -9.85 1.42
N TYR A 135 -13.40 -11.17 1.51
CA TYR A 135 -14.07 -12.11 0.63
C TYR A 135 -15.44 -12.49 1.23
N PRO A 136 -16.54 -12.35 0.47
CA PRO A 136 -17.85 -12.70 0.98
C PRO A 136 -18.00 -14.22 1.13
N ASP A 137 -18.62 -14.65 2.23
CA ASP A 137 -18.96 -16.05 2.45
C ASP A 137 -20.27 -16.38 1.70
N ILE A 138 -20.14 -16.78 0.44
CA ILE A 138 -21.27 -17.15 -0.42
C ILE A 138 -21.29 -18.69 -0.54
N PRO A 139 -22.39 -19.35 -0.13
CA PRO A 139 -22.52 -20.79 -0.28
C PRO A 139 -22.25 -21.25 -1.72
N GLY A 140 -21.30 -22.16 -1.90
CA GLY A 140 -20.91 -22.69 -3.20
C GLY A 140 -19.88 -21.86 -3.99
N LEU A 141 -19.39 -20.74 -3.47
CA LEU A 141 -18.40 -19.90 -4.15
C LEU A 141 -17.10 -20.67 -4.47
N ASN A 142 -16.64 -21.50 -3.54
CA ASN A 142 -15.45 -22.33 -3.72
C ASN A 142 -15.61 -23.42 -4.80
N SER A 143 -16.83 -23.69 -5.24
CA SER A 143 -17.11 -24.64 -6.33
C SER A 143 -17.24 -23.97 -7.70
N PHE A 144 -17.16 -22.63 -7.76
CA PHE A 144 -17.22 -21.90 -9.01
C PHE A 144 -15.95 -22.16 -9.84
N VAL A 145 -16.14 -22.68 -11.04
CA VAL A 145 -15.06 -23.11 -11.94
C VAL A 145 -14.45 -21.97 -12.76
N GLY A 146 -15.07 -20.78 -12.77
CA GLY A 146 -14.55 -19.62 -13.48
C GLY A 146 -13.49 -18.88 -12.67
N GLN A 147 -12.79 -17.96 -13.34
CA GLN A 147 -11.81 -17.09 -12.69
C GLN A 147 -12.50 -16.21 -11.64
N GLN A 148 -11.93 -16.19 -10.43
CA GLN A 148 -12.33 -15.31 -9.33
C GLN A 148 -11.21 -14.31 -9.08
N MET A 149 -11.58 -13.05 -8.87
CA MET A 149 -10.62 -11.98 -8.55
C MET A 149 -11.29 -10.94 -7.66
N HIS A 150 -10.53 -10.37 -6.74
CA HIS A 150 -10.95 -9.25 -5.90
C HIS A 150 -10.41 -7.95 -6.52
N SER A 151 -11.17 -6.86 -6.48
CA SER A 151 -10.74 -5.54 -7.01
C SER A 151 -9.39 -5.09 -6.45
N ALA A 152 -9.21 -5.17 -5.13
CA ALA A 152 -7.93 -4.92 -4.44
C ALA A 152 -6.79 -5.92 -4.73
N ARG A 153 -7.04 -7.01 -5.45
CA ARG A 153 -6.05 -8.03 -5.87
C ARG A 153 -6.24 -8.34 -7.36
N TRP A 154 -6.42 -7.29 -8.15
CA TRP A 154 -6.74 -7.41 -9.56
C TRP A 154 -5.61 -8.08 -10.36
N ASP A 155 -5.95 -9.14 -11.09
CA ASP A 155 -5.03 -9.78 -12.03
C ASP A 155 -5.14 -9.13 -13.42
N SER A 156 -4.20 -8.25 -13.73
CA SER A 156 -4.11 -7.59 -15.03
C SER A 156 -3.71 -8.50 -16.19
N THR A 157 -3.28 -9.73 -15.92
CA THR A 157 -2.85 -10.69 -16.96
C THR A 157 -4.01 -11.50 -17.54
N TYR A 158 -5.16 -11.50 -16.88
CA TYR A 158 -6.34 -12.26 -17.30
C TYR A 158 -7.10 -11.53 -18.41
N ASP A 159 -7.28 -12.19 -19.56
CA ASP A 159 -8.04 -11.65 -20.69
C ASP A 159 -9.55 -11.79 -20.47
N LEU A 160 -10.22 -10.65 -20.39
CA LEU A 160 -11.66 -10.52 -20.21
C LEU A 160 -12.45 -10.53 -21.53
N ALA A 161 -11.79 -10.47 -22.68
CA ALA A 161 -12.46 -10.37 -23.97
C ALA A 161 -13.40 -11.58 -24.22
N GLY A 162 -14.65 -11.28 -24.60
CA GLY A 162 -15.67 -12.28 -24.89
C GLY A 162 -16.14 -13.11 -23.69
N LYS A 163 -15.73 -12.78 -22.46
CA LYS A 163 -16.17 -13.47 -21.24
C LYS A 163 -17.50 -12.88 -20.73
N ARG A 164 -18.25 -13.71 -20.01
CA ARG A 164 -19.40 -13.25 -19.21
C ARG A 164 -18.89 -12.92 -17.82
N ILE A 165 -19.09 -11.69 -17.39
CA ILE A 165 -18.53 -11.15 -16.15
C ILE A 165 -19.69 -10.83 -15.19
N ALA A 166 -19.54 -11.23 -13.93
CA ALA A 166 -20.43 -10.84 -12.84
C ALA A 166 -19.59 -10.08 -11.81
N VAL A 167 -20.17 -9.00 -11.27
CA VAL A 167 -19.56 -8.20 -10.20
C VAL A 167 -20.42 -8.32 -8.96
N ILE A 168 -19.79 -8.61 -7.82
CA ILE A 168 -20.45 -8.71 -6.53
C ILE A 168 -20.00 -7.51 -5.70
N GLY A 169 -20.96 -6.66 -5.36
CA GLY A 169 -20.71 -5.38 -4.69
C GLY A 169 -21.08 -4.19 -5.58
N ASN A 170 -21.76 -3.20 -4.97
CA ASN A 170 -22.11 -1.93 -5.59
C ASN A 170 -21.59 -0.73 -4.77
N GLY A 171 -20.63 -0.99 -3.88
CA GLY A 171 -19.94 0.03 -3.12
C GLY A 171 -18.92 0.77 -3.99
N TYR A 172 -18.50 1.93 -3.50
CA TYR A 172 -17.28 2.56 -3.97
C TYR A 172 -16.09 1.86 -3.29
N ASP A 173 -15.18 1.28 -4.07
CA ASP A 173 -13.90 0.79 -3.58
C ASP A 173 -12.95 1.99 -3.41
N PRO A 174 -12.53 2.35 -2.18
CA PRO A 174 -11.65 3.50 -1.94
C PRO A 174 -10.18 3.27 -2.29
#